data_AF-A0A4D7H9C3-F1
#
_entry.id   AF-A0A4D7H9C3-F1
#
_cell.length_a   1.000
_cell.length_b   1.000
_cell.length_c   1.000
_cell.angle_alpha   90.00
_cell.angle_beta   90.00
_cell.angle_gamma   90.00
#
_symmetry.space_group_name_H-M   'P 1'
#
loop_
_entity.id
_entity.type
_entity.pdbx_description
1 polymer ?
#
loop_
_entity_poly.entity_id
_entity_poly.type
_entity_poly.pdbx_seq_one_letter_code
_entity_poly.pdbx_strand_id
1 'polypeptide(L)'
;MGKTALYCRVSTKDQSLDRQRQLTWDYATDRLGIEPADVEVFTDKSTGTNTDRTGYRDLMTAVDDGTIERVVASEVSRISRSVRDFSATVHRVVDDQEVGLHILDMGLSLEPDEDDPYTRAFLQVAATFAELEASIRRQNTREGIAARRDLGKWHGRPPFGFEVGPEGYLVAGDDYDLAVSILDELEKGESKRGLAKRTGVARSTIQSIEANRELYVETSK
;
A
#
# COMPACT_ATOMS: atom_id res chain seq x y z
N MET A 1 -24.94 27.18 3.45
CA MET A 1 -25.17 25.94 2.70
C MET A 1 -23.92 25.71 1.88
N GLY A 2 -23.07 24.83 2.35
CA GLY A 2 -21.98 24.26 1.58
C GLY A 2 -22.53 23.32 0.51
N LYS A 3 -21.65 22.94 -0.41
CA LYS A 3 -22.03 22.22 -1.63
C LYS A 3 -22.06 20.71 -1.39
N THR A 4 -22.76 20.00 -2.27
CA THR A 4 -22.66 18.54 -2.39
C THR A 4 -21.65 18.20 -3.48
N ALA A 5 -20.56 17.54 -3.10
CA ALA A 5 -19.55 17.06 -4.02
C ALA A 5 -19.89 15.67 -4.58
N LEU A 6 -19.83 15.52 -5.90
CA LEU A 6 -19.91 14.22 -6.58
C LEU A 6 -18.50 13.80 -6.99
N TYR A 7 -18.05 12.63 -6.53
CA TYR A 7 -16.73 12.11 -6.90
C TYR A 7 -16.84 10.90 -7.83
N CYS A 8 -16.27 11.04 -9.04
CA CYS A 8 -16.28 10.00 -10.06
C CYS A 8 -14.85 9.61 -10.48
N ARG A 9 -14.58 8.31 -10.63
CA ARG A 9 -13.27 7.81 -11.05
C ARG A 9 -13.41 6.69 -12.07
N VAL A 10 -12.61 6.67 -13.13
CA VAL A 10 -12.65 5.57 -14.12
C VAL A 10 -11.28 5.12 -14.59
N SER A 11 -11.18 3.82 -14.92
CA SER A 11 -10.12 3.26 -15.76
C SER A 11 -10.50 3.38 -17.23
N THR A 12 -9.76 4.17 -18.01
CA THR A 12 -9.64 4.22 -19.50
C THR A 12 -10.88 4.10 -20.43
N LYS A 13 -12.10 3.85 -19.96
CA LYS A 13 -13.33 3.75 -20.78
C LYS A 13 -14.30 4.87 -20.40
N ASP A 14 -14.55 5.81 -21.33
CA ASP A 14 -15.38 7.00 -21.08
C ASP A 14 -16.85 6.66 -20.73
N GLN A 15 -17.43 5.57 -21.28
CA GLN A 15 -18.82 5.17 -21.01
C GLN A 15 -19.13 4.89 -19.52
N SER A 16 -18.12 4.53 -18.72
CA SER A 16 -18.31 4.28 -17.28
C SER A 16 -18.39 5.59 -16.48
N LEU A 17 -17.75 6.67 -16.96
CA LEU A 17 -17.68 7.92 -16.21
C LEU A 17 -19.01 8.66 -16.28
N ASP A 18 -19.60 8.73 -17.47
CA ASP A 18 -20.88 9.40 -17.68
C ASP A 18 -21.99 8.72 -16.88
N ARG A 19 -21.98 7.37 -16.83
CA ARG A 19 -22.91 6.61 -15.99
C ARG A 19 -22.74 6.93 -14.51
N GLN A 20 -21.51 6.98 -14.01
CA GLN A 20 -21.25 7.31 -12.60
C GLN A 20 -21.74 8.73 -12.29
N ARG A 21 -21.40 9.70 -13.14
CA ARG A 21 -21.82 11.10 -12.98
C ARG A 21 -23.33 11.20 -12.95
N GLN A 22 -24.03 10.57 -13.90
CA GLN A 22 -25.49 10.55 -13.94
C GLN A 22 -26.07 9.95 -12.66
N LEU A 23 -25.60 8.79 -12.22
CA LEU A 23 -26.08 8.15 -10.99
C LEU A 23 -25.91 9.03 -9.75
N THR A 24 -24.73 9.63 -9.59
CA THR A 24 -24.45 10.51 -8.44
C THR A 24 -25.23 11.82 -8.54
N TRP A 25 -25.47 12.32 -9.75
CA TRP A 25 -26.22 13.53 -10.01
C TRP A 25 -27.70 13.33 -9.67
N ASP A 26 -28.34 12.31 -10.25
CA ASP A 26 -29.74 11.97 -10.00
C ASP A 26 -29.97 11.69 -8.51
N TYR A 27 -29.01 11.04 -7.83
CA TYR A 27 -29.10 10.87 -6.38
C TYR A 27 -29.11 12.21 -5.63
N ALA A 28 -28.18 13.12 -5.96
CA ALA A 28 -28.10 14.41 -5.30
C ALA A 28 -29.34 15.28 -5.58
N THR A 29 -29.81 15.36 -6.82
CA THR A 29 -30.95 16.20 -7.18
C THR A 29 -32.29 15.58 -6.77
N ASP A 30 -32.49 14.29 -7.03
CA ASP A 30 -33.82 13.68 -6.94
C ASP A 30 -34.06 13.03 -5.58
N ARG A 31 -33.01 12.55 -4.90
CA ARG A 31 -33.13 11.88 -3.59
C ARG A 31 -32.79 12.80 -2.44
N LEU A 32 -31.72 13.57 -2.56
CA LEU A 32 -31.32 14.55 -1.53
C LEU A 32 -31.97 15.92 -1.72
N GLY A 33 -32.56 16.21 -2.89
CA GLY A 33 -33.22 17.49 -3.15
C GLY A 33 -32.26 18.66 -3.29
N ILE A 34 -31.00 18.41 -3.67
CA ILE A 34 -29.97 19.44 -3.79
C ILE A 34 -30.16 20.17 -5.12
N GLU A 35 -30.15 21.51 -5.05
CA GLU A 35 -30.23 22.35 -6.24
C GLU A 35 -28.99 22.15 -7.12
N PRO A 36 -29.13 22.08 -8.47
CA PRO A 36 -27.98 21.91 -9.37
C PRO A 36 -26.85 22.92 -9.18
N ALA A 37 -27.14 24.13 -8.70
CA ALA A 37 -26.16 25.18 -8.42
C ALA A 37 -25.26 24.86 -7.22
N ASP A 38 -25.72 24.00 -6.32
CA ASP A 38 -25.03 23.59 -5.09
C ASP A 38 -24.32 22.23 -5.26
N VAL A 39 -24.28 21.69 -6.48
CA VAL A 39 -23.58 20.45 -6.81
C VAL A 39 -22.23 20.76 -7.45
N GLU A 40 -21.16 20.15 -6.95
CA GLU A 40 -19.82 20.27 -7.50
C GLU A 40 -19.27 18.89 -7.91
N VAL A 41 -18.64 18.77 -9.07
CA VAL A 41 -18.20 17.46 -9.61
C VAL A 41 -16.69 17.37 -9.66
N PHE A 42 -16.14 16.41 -8.94
CA PHE A 42 -14.72 16.07 -8.92
C PHE A 42 -14.49 14.76 -9.69
N THR A 43 -13.48 14.73 -10.56
CA THR A 43 -13.23 13.53 -11.39
C THR A 43 -11.76 13.16 -11.48
N ASP A 44 -11.49 11.86 -11.53
CA ASP A 44 -10.17 11.32 -11.82
C ASP A 44 -10.22 10.29 -12.96
N LYS A 45 -9.20 10.30 -13.82
CA LYS A 45 -8.98 9.27 -14.85
C LYS A 45 -7.74 8.47 -14.50
N SER A 46 -7.91 7.17 -14.24
CA SER A 46 -6.80 6.22 -14.14
C SER A 46 -6.44 5.73 -15.55
N THR A 47 -5.49 6.41 -16.19
CA THR A 47 -4.81 5.88 -17.38
C THR A 47 -3.61 5.05 -16.93
N GLY A 48 -3.23 4.01 -17.67
CA GLY A 48 -2.33 2.95 -17.19
C GLY A 48 -0.99 3.37 -16.56
N THR A 49 -0.53 4.59 -16.80
CA THR A 49 0.67 5.20 -16.20
C THR A 49 0.37 6.35 -15.23
N ASN A 50 -0.82 6.94 -15.25
CA ASN A 50 -1.21 8.03 -14.36
C ASN A 50 -2.25 7.56 -13.35
N THR A 51 -1.77 7.27 -12.14
CA THR A 51 -2.58 6.92 -10.97
C THR A 51 -2.78 8.08 -10.01
N ASP A 52 -2.34 9.29 -10.40
CA ASP A 52 -2.44 10.46 -9.54
C ASP A 52 -3.90 10.90 -9.45
N ARG A 53 -4.39 11.04 -8.22
CA ARG A 53 -5.80 11.31 -7.92
C ARG A 53 -5.98 12.79 -7.63
N THR A 54 -5.63 13.65 -8.59
CA THR A 54 -5.69 15.11 -8.38
C THR A 54 -7.10 15.57 -8.05
N GLY A 55 -8.12 15.02 -8.72
CA GLY A 55 -9.52 15.35 -8.41
C GLY A 55 -9.94 14.92 -7.01
N TYR A 56 -9.42 13.80 -6.49
CA TYR A 56 -9.62 13.42 -5.10
C TYR A 56 -8.93 14.37 -4.13
N ARG A 57 -7.72 14.83 -4.46
CA ARG A 57 -7.00 15.79 -3.60
C ARG A 57 -7.74 17.12 -3.55
N ASP A 58 -8.21 17.62 -4.69
CA ASP A 58 -9.00 18.84 -4.78
C ASP A 58 -10.30 18.71 -3.96
N LEU A 59 -10.98 17.57 -4.05
CA LEU A 59 -12.14 17.26 -3.22
C LEU A 59 -11.80 17.31 -1.72
N MET A 60 -10.73 16.64 -1.31
CA MET A 60 -10.33 16.58 0.08
C MET A 60 -9.88 17.95 0.62
N THR A 61 -9.33 18.81 -0.23
CA THR A 61 -9.06 20.22 0.10
C THR A 61 -10.38 20.99 0.27
N ALA A 62 -11.34 20.83 -0.63
CA ALA A 62 -12.64 21.49 -0.52
C ALA A 62 -13.43 21.07 0.74
N VAL A 63 -13.29 19.80 1.15
CA VAL A 63 -13.79 19.27 2.42
C VAL A 63 -13.09 19.93 3.59
N ASP A 64 -11.75 19.95 3.62
CA ASP A 64 -10.98 20.57 4.70
C ASP A 64 -11.23 22.10 4.80
N ASP A 65 -11.55 22.76 3.69
CA ASP A 65 -11.89 24.18 3.62
C ASP A 65 -13.33 24.48 4.07
N GLY A 66 -14.13 23.45 4.40
CA GLY A 66 -15.52 23.58 4.84
C GLY A 66 -16.48 24.04 3.74
N THR A 67 -16.11 23.90 2.47
CA THR A 67 -16.95 24.29 1.32
C THR A 67 -17.92 23.20 0.88
N ILE A 68 -17.69 21.97 1.34
CA ILE A 68 -18.47 20.77 1.03
C ILE A 68 -19.22 20.33 2.29
N GLU A 69 -20.55 20.16 2.19
CA GLU A 69 -21.40 19.59 3.24
C GLU A 69 -21.63 18.08 3.06
N ARG A 70 -21.56 17.58 1.82
CA ARG A 70 -21.73 16.16 1.50
C ARG A 70 -20.82 15.70 0.39
N VAL A 71 -20.35 14.46 0.46
CA VAL A 71 -19.63 13.76 -0.60
C VAL A 71 -20.45 12.56 -1.06
N VAL A 72 -20.69 12.45 -2.36
CA VAL A 72 -21.41 11.34 -2.99
C VAL A 72 -20.49 10.63 -3.95
N ALA A 73 -20.36 9.32 -3.80
CA ALA A 73 -19.64 8.45 -4.73
C ALA A 73 -20.50 7.24 -5.13
N SER A 74 -20.31 6.78 -6.36
CA SER A 74 -21.07 5.63 -6.88
C SER A 74 -20.73 4.31 -6.18
N GLU A 75 -19.45 4.12 -5.81
CA GLU A 75 -18.97 2.92 -5.11
C GLU A 75 -17.73 3.21 -4.26
N VAL A 76 -17.49 2.39 -3.23
CA VAL A 76 -16.35 2.52 -2.29
C VAL A 76 -15.02 2.59 -3.03
N SER A 77 -14.87 1.81 -4.09
CA SER A 77 -13.65 1.73 -4.90
C SER A 77 -13.36 3.03 -5.66
N ARG A 78 -14.31 3.96 -5.76
CA ARG A 78 -14.03 5.30 -6.31
C ARG A 78 -13.23 6.09 -5.31
N ILE A 79 -13.79 6.28 -4.12
CA ILE A 79 -13.23 7.19 -3.13
C ILE A 79 -12.02 6.61 -2.38
N SER A 80 -11.90 5.27 -2.33
CA SER A 80 -10.82 4.57 -1.61
C SER A 80 -10.06 3.55 -2.46
N ARG A 81 -8.87 3.17 -2.01
CA ARG A 81 -7.98 2.15 -2.60
C ARG A 81 -7.94 0.84 -1.83
N SER A 82 -8.43 0.82 -0.60
CA SER A 82 -8.50 -0.36 0.27
C SER A 82 -9.51 -0.11 1.37
N VAL A 83 -9.88 -1.16 2.11
CA VAL A 83 -10.80 -1.02 3.24
C VAL A 83 -10.21 -0.13 4.35
N ARG A 84 -8.88 -0.18 4.57
CA ARG A 84 -8.17 0.73 5.47
C ARG A 84 -8.25 2.18 5.00
N ASP A 85 -8.04 2.41 3.71
CA ASP A 85 -8.11 3.75 3.10
C ASP A 85 -9.53 4.30 3.23
N PHE A 86 -10.55 3.46 3.01
CA PHE A 86 -11.95 3.84 3.18
C PHE A 86 -12.28 4.23 4.63
N SER A 87 -11.85 3.44 5.61
CA SER A 87 -12.03 3.78 7.03
C SER A 87 -11.36 5.11 7.39
N ALA A 88 -10.15 5.37 6.87
CA ALA A 88 -9.48 6.66 7.07
C ALA A 88 -10.22 7.82 6.38
N THR A 89 -10.77 7.61 5.17
CA THR A 89 -11.63 8.58 4.49
C THR A 89 -12.87 8.88 5.31
N VAL A 90 -13.54 7.87 5.88
CA VAL A 90 -14.74 8.09 6.71
C VAL A 90 -14.39 8.92 7.94
N HIS A 91 -13.35 8.56 8.69
CA HIS A 91 -12.95 9.34 9.86
C HIS A 91 -12.64 10.80 9.50
N ARG A 92 -11.89 11.03 8.43
CA ARG A 92 -11.58 12.41 7.99
C ARG A 92 -12.81 13.18 7.55
N VAL A 93 -13.65 12.60 6.71
CA VAL A 93 -14.78 13.31 6.09
C VAL A 93 -15.91 13.49 7.09
N VAL A 94 -16.32 12.41 7.76
CA VAL A 94 -17.51 12.40 8.63
C VAL A 94 -17.16 12.86 10.04
N ASP A 95 -16.14 12.28 10.69
CA ASP A 95 -15.88 12.56 12.10
C ASP A 95 -15.09 13.86 12.31
N ASP A 96 -14.03 14.08 11.52
CA ASP A 96 -13.13 15.23 11.72
C ASP A 96 -13.66 16.51 11.07
N GLN A 97 -14.38 16.41 9.94
CA GLN A 97 -14.86 17.55 9.16
C GLN A 97 -16.38 17.71 9.19
N GLU A 98 -17.11 16.79 9.85
CA GLU A 98 -18.57 16.85 9.97
C GLU A 98 -19.28 16.95 8.60
N VAL A 99 -18.76 16.23 7.60
CA VAL A 99 -19.28 16.19 6.22
C VAL A 99 -19.98 14.85 5.96
N GLY A 100 -21.18 14.89 5.38
CA GLY A 100 -21.91 13.68 5.03
C GLY A 100 -21.21 12.86 3.93
N LEU A 101 -21.24 11.53 4.01
CA LEU A 101 -20.66 10.62 3.02
C LEU A 101 -21.69 9.59 2.53
N HIS A 102 -21.96 9.60 1.23
CA HIS A 102 -22.92 8.69 0.59
C HIS A 102 -22.23 7.78 -0.42
N ILE A 103 -22.46 6.47 -0.30
CA ILE A 103 -21.97 5.45 -1.23
C ILE A 103 -23.16 4.66 -1.81
N LEU A 104 -23.41 4.85 -3.10
CA LEU A 104 -24.68 4.45 -3.72
C LEU A 104 -24.85 2.93 -3.88
N ASP A 105 -23.81 2.20 -4.31
CA ASP A 105 -23.89 0.75 -4.54
C ASP A 105 -24.14 -0.06 -3.25
N MET A 106 -23.79 0.51 -2.10
CA MET A 106 -24.02 -0.08 -0.78
C MET A 106 -25.25 0.50 -0.07
N GLY A 107 -25.88 1.54 -0.62
CA GLY A 107 -26.92 2.29 0.07
C GLY A 107 -26.44 2.93 1.38
N LEU A 108 -25.14 3.22 1.48
CA LEU A 108 -24.53 3.79 2.68
C LEU A 108 -24.76 5.31 2.70
N SER A 109 -25.25 5.82 3.82
CA SER A 109 -25.42 7.24 4.07
C SER A 109 -24.89 7.51 5.47
N LEU A 110 -23.79 8.24 5.55
CA LEU A 110 -23.17 8.65 6.81
C LEU A 110 -23.39 10.15 6.95
N GLU A 111 -24.23 10.59 7.87
CA GLU A 111 -24.43 12.02 8.14
C GLU A 111 -23.70 12.38 9.45
N PRO A 112 -23.15 13.61 9.55
CA PRO A 112 -22.66 14.13 10.82
C PRO A 112 -23.79 14.16 11.86
N ASP A 113 -23.46 13.93 13.13
CA ASP A 113 -24.38 13.93 14.28
C ASP A 113 -25.50 12.87 14.30
N GLU A 114 -25.62 12.03 13.27
CA GLU A 114 -26.44 10.83 13.34
C GLU A 114 -25.61 9.68 13.94
N ASP A 115 -25.84 9.33 15.22
CA ASP A 115 -25.35 8.08 15.80
C ASP A 115 -26.15 6.89 15.23
N ASP A 116 -26.01 6.67 13.93
CA ASP A 116 -26.63 5.56 13.23
C ASP A 116 -25.90 4.26 13.61
N PRO A 117 -26.55 3.34 14.35
CA PRO A 117 -25.93 2.08 14.73
C PRO A 117 -25.55 1.23 13.52
N TYR A 118 -26.21 1.40 12.36
CA TYR A 118 -25.86 0.68 11.13
C TYR A 118 -24.56 1.22 10.53
N THR A 119 -24.36 2.53 10.52
CA THR A 119 -23.10 3.18 10.17
C THR A 119 -21.94 2.67 11.03
N ARG A 120 -22.09 2.69 12.36
CA ARG A 120 -21.05 2.22 13.27
C ARG A 120 -20.75 0.72 13.07
N ALA A 121 -21.79 -0.09 12.86
CA ALA A 121 -21.62 -1.52 12.56
C ALA A 121 -20.91 -1.75 11.22
N PHE A 122 -21.26 -0.97 10.19
CA PHE A 122 -20.62 -1.06 8.88
C PHE A 122 -19.13 -0.74 8.97
N LEU A 123 -18.76 0.33 9.67
CA LEU A 123 -17.35 0.69 9.87
C LEU A 123 -16.59 -0.38 10.65
N GLN A 124 -17.22 -1.01 11.65
CA GLN A 124 -16.60 -2.09 12.40
C GLN A 124 -16.38 -3.37 11.56
N VAL A 125 -17.35 -3.71 10.70
CA VAL A 125 -17.22 -4.80 9.74
C VAL A 125 -16.14 -4.49 8.71
N ALA A 126 -16.10 -3.26 8.17
CA ALA A 126 -15.05 -2.82 7.27
C ALA A 126 -13.66 -2.91 7.93
N ALA A 127 -13.50 -2.38 9.14
CA ALA A 127 -12.26 -2.50 9.90
C ALA A 127 -11.82 -3.97 10.06
N THR A 128 -12.76 -4.87 10.38
CA THR A 128 -12.51 -6.32 10.48
C THR A 128 -11.98 -6.90 9.17
N PHE A 129 -12.58 -6.53 8.03
CA PHE A 129 -12.09 -6.97 6.71
C PHE A 129 -10.71 -6.41 6.38
N ALA A 130 -10.42 -5.17 6.75
CA ALA A 130 -9.09 -4.57 6.55
C ALA A 130 -8.01 -5.32 7.36
N GLU A 131 -8.32 -5.71 8.60
CA GLU A 131 -7.44 -6.51 9.44
C GLU A 131 -7.25 -7.92 8.89
N LEU A 132 -8.33 -8.55 8.41
CA LEU A 132 -8.29 -9.87 7.78
C LEU A 132 -7.40 -9.86 6.54
N GLU A 133 -7.56 -8.89 5.64
CA GLU A 133 -6.73 -8.77 4.44
C GLU A 133 -5.24 -8.61 4.79
N ALA A 134 -4.94 -7.76 5.78
CA ALA A 134 -3.57 -7.58 6.27
C ALA A 134 -3.01 -8.85 6.92
N SER A 135 -3.84 -9.64 7.59
CA SER A 135 -3.46 -10.94 8.16
C SER A 135 -3.14 -11.96 7.06
N ILE A 136 -4.03 -12.14 6.08
CA ILE A 136 -3.85 -13.05 4.95
C ILE A 136 -2.58 -12.69 4.17
N ARG A 137 -2.34 -11.40 3.91
CA ARG A 137 -1.11 -10.95 3.21
C ARG A 137 0.15 -11.32 3.97
N ARG A 138 0.16 -11.16 5.30
CA ARG A 138 1.28 -11.58 6.16
C ARG A 138 1.46 -13.09 6.15
N GLN A 139 0.36 -13.85 6.20
CA GLN A 139 0.38 -15.30 6.12
C GLN A 139 0.99 -15.79 4.80
N ASN A 140 0.48 -15.33 3.67
CA ASN A 140 0.99 -15.68 2.33
C ASN A 140 2.46 -15.31 2.17
N THR A 141 2.89 -14.18 2.73
CA THR A 141 4.31 -13.78 2.72
C THR A 141 5.17 -14.78 3.50
N ARG A 142 4.72 -15.21 4.68
CA ARG A 142 5.43 -16.23 5.48
C ARG A 142 5.47 -17.57 4.76
N GLU A 143 4.36 -18.02 4.20
CA GLU A 143 4.27 -19.26 3.44
C GLU A 143 5.17 -19.22 2.20
N GLY A 144 5.20 -18.11 1.47
CA GLY A 144 6.10 -17.93 0.33
C GLY A 144 7.58 -17.87 0.71
N ILE A 145 7.92 -17.37 1.90
CA ILE A 145 9.29 -17.44 2.44
C ILE A 145 9.63 -18.89 2.82
N ALA A 146 8.72 -19.60 3.50
CA ALA A 146 8.91 -20.99 3.89
C ALA A 146 9.10 -21.89 2.67
N ALA A 147 8.22 -21.79 1.67
CA ALA A 147 8.33 -22.55 0.43
C ALA A 147 9.65 -22.30 -0.32
N ARG A 148 10.15 -21.06 -0.32
CA ARG A 148 11.48 -20.76 -0.89
C ARG A 148 12.61 -21.42 -0.10
N ARG A 149 12.54 -21.39 1.23
CA ARG A 149 13.50 -22.07 2.11
C ARG A 149 13.51 -23.57 1.89
N ASP A 150 12.34 -24.19 1.79
CA ASP A 150 12.20 -25.64 1.56
C ASP A 150 12.78 -26.07 0.21
N LEU A 151 12.72 -25.17 -0.79
CA LEU A 151 13.37 -25.35 -2.10
C LEU A 151 14.86 -24.98 -2.09
N GLY A 152 15.45 -24.63 -0.93
CA GLY A 152 16.86 -24.21 -0.82
C GLY A 152 17.17 -22.84 -1.43
N LYS A 153 16.15 -22.06 -1.80
CA LYS A 153 16.32 -20.72 -2.39
C LYS A 153 16.65 -19.69 -1.32
N TRP A 154 17.47 -18.71 -1.70
CA TRP A 154 17.82 -17.61 -0.81
C TRP A 154 16.63 -16.67 -0.56
N HIS A 155 16.58 -16.12 0.64
CA HIS A 155 15.62 -15.09 1.01
C HIS A 155 16.33 -13.92 1.71
N GLY A 156 15.88 -12.70 1.43
CA GLY A 156 16.47 -11.50 2.03
C GLY A 156 17.74 -11.05 1.31
N ARG A 157 18.55 -10.23 1.99
CA ARG A 157 19.79 -9.69 1.43
C ARG A 157 20.83 -10.81 1.29
N PRO A 158 21.51 -10.95 0.13
CA PRO A 158 22.56 -11.95 -0.01
C PRO A 158 23.76 -11.63 0.91
N PRO A 159 24.50 -12.64 1.39
CA PRO A 159 25.73 -12.43 2.13
C PRO A 159 26.79 -11.74 1.25
N PHE A 160 27.81 -11.16 1.87
CA PHE A 160 28.86 -10.45 1.14
C PHE A 160 29.57 -11.37 0.14
N GLY A 161 29.79 -10.90 -1.08
CA GLY A 161 30.37 -11.73 -2.15
C GLY A 161 29.39 -12.68 -2.83
N PHE A 162 28.11 -12.69 -2.45
CA PHE A 162 27.07 -13.43 -3.17
C PHE A 162 26.03 -12.49 -3.79
N GLU A 163 25.39 -12.99 -4.84
CA GLU A 163 24.18 -12.44 -5.43
C GLU A 163 23.07 -13.48 -5.44
N VAL A 164 21.82 -13.05 -5.67
CA VAL A 164 20.70 -13.97 -5.87
C VAL A 164 20.50 -14.15 -7.37
N GLY A 165 20.81 -15.32 -7.88
CA GLY A 165 20.64 -15.67 -9.29
C GLY A 165 19.17 -15.71 -9.72
N PRO A 166 18.90 -15.79 -11.04
CA PRO A 166 17.55 -15.74 -11.61
C PRO A 166 16.63 -16.86 -11.10
N GLU A 167 17.18 -18.01 -10.70
CA GLU A 167 16.41 -19.11 -10.13
C GLU A 167 16.15 -18.98 -8.62
N GLY A 168 16.74 -17.97 -7.98
CA GLY A 168 16.58 -17.66 -6.56
C GLY A 168 17.64 -18.27 -5.64
N TYR A 169 18.68 -18.90 -6.17
CA TYR A 169 19.80 -19.45 -5.41
C TYR A 169 20.93 -18.42 -5.26
N LEU A 170 21.76 -18.59 -4.24
CA LEU A 170 23.00 -17.81 -4.14
C LEU A 170 23.95 -18.18 -5.27
N VAL A 171 24.53 -17.17 -5.90
CA VAL A 171 25.60 -17.30 -6.90
C VAL A 171 26.78 -16.41 -6.49
N ALA A 172 28.00 -16.82 -6.84
CA ALA A 172 29.19 -16.02 -6.58
C ALA A 172 29.08 -14.67 -7.31
N GLY A 173 29.24 -13.57 -6.57
CA GLY A 173 29.32 -12.21 -7.10
C GLY A 173 30.76 -11.70 -7.12
N ASP A 174 30.94 -10.42 -7.44
CA ASP A 174 32.26 -9.79 -7.64
C ASP A 174 33.20 -9.93 -6.44
N ASP A 175 32.65 -9.84 -5.22
CA ASP A 175 33.43 -9.91 -3.97
C ASP A 175 33.57 -11.33 -3.40
N TYR A 176 33.15 -12.38 -4.12
CA TYR A 176 33.17 -13.76 -3.63
C TYR A 176 34.59 -14.21 -3.26
N ASP A 177 35.54 -14.03 -4.17
CA ASP A 177 36.93 -14.45 -3.97
C ASP A 177 37.60 -13.68 -2.81
N LEU A 178 37.22 -12.40 -2.64
CA LEU A 178 37.66 -11.61 -1.50
C LEU A 178 37.14 -12.21 -0.19
N ALA A 179 35.87 -12.61 -0.13
CA ALA A 179 35.29 -13.25 1.05
C ALA A 179 35.98 -14.59 1.38
N VAL A 180 36.28 -15.41 0.37
CA VAL A 180 37.02 -16.68 0.54
C VAL A 180 38.44 -16.42 1.06
N SER A 181 39.15 -15.43 0.51
CA SER A 181 40.51 -15.08 0.98
C SER A 181 40.50 -14.55 2.42
N ILE A 182 39.46 -13.83 2.83
CA ILE A 182 39.27 -13.37 4.20
C ILE A 182 39.12 -14.56 5.15
N LEU A 183 38.36 -15.60 4.76
CA LEU A 183 38.20 -16.81 5.58
C LEU A 183 39.52 -17.58 5.75
N ASP A 184 40.27 -17.78 4.66
CA ASP A 184 41.56 -18.48 4.69
C ASP A 184 42.58 -17.77 5.60
N GLU A 185 42.62 -16.44 5.54
CA GLU A 185 43.50 -15.65 6.41
C GLU A 185 43.06 -15.68 7.89
N LEU A 186 41.75 -15.70 8.16
CA LEU A 186 41.25 -15.91 9.53
C LEU A 186 41.68 -17.28 10.07
N GLU A 187 41.64 -18.34 9.27
CA GLU A 187 42.09 -19.69 9.66
C GLU A 187 43.60 -19.74 9.95
N LYS A 188 44.39 -18.96 9.22
CA LYS A 188 45.83 -18.75 9.49
C LYS A 188 46.11 -17.91 10.74
N GLY A 189 45.08 -17.42 11.43
CA GLY A 189 45.18 -16.70 12.69
C GLY A 189 45.22 -15.17 12.56
N GLU A 190 44.93 -14.60 11.38
CA GLU A 190 44.85 -13.16 11.22
C GLU A 190 43.70 -12.55 12.04
N SER A 191 43.92 -11.34 12.55
CA SER A 191 42.88 -10.66 13.32
C SER A 191 41.85 -10.00 12.39
N LYS A 192 40.56 -10.10 12.73
CA LYS A 192 39.46 -9.39 12.03
C LYS A 192 39.71 -7.89 11.86
N ARG A 193 40.38 -7.27 12.85
CA ARG A 193 40.78 -5.85 12.80
C ARG A 193 41.88 -5.60 11.77
N GLY A 194 42.88 -6.48 11.70
CA GLY A 194 43.93 -6.44 10.69
C GLY A 194 43.36 -6.59 9.28
N LEU A 195 42.48 -7.56 9.09
CA LEU A 195 41.80 -7.81 7.82
C LEU A 195 40.94 -6.64 7.37
N ALA A 196 40.16 -6.03 8.27
CA ALA A 196 39.35 -4.86 7.93
C ALA A 196 40.20 -3.69 7.40
N LYS A 197 41.37 -3.45 8.02
CA LYS A 197 42.28 -2.39 7.59
C LYS A 197 42.92 -2.70 6.23
N ARG A 198 43.26 -3.97 5.97
CA ARG A 198 43.95 -4.41 4.76
C ARG A 198 43.05 -4.53 3.55
N THR A 199 41.83 -5.03 3.74
CA THR A 199 40.87 -5.34 2.66
C THR A 199 39.88 -4.20 2.41
N GLY A 200 39.76 -3.24 3.34
CA GLY A 200 38.72 -2.19 3.28
C GLY A 200 37.32 -2.70 3.64
N VAL A 201 37.13 -3.99 3.88
CA VAL A 201 35.86 -4.58 4.27
C VAL A 201 35.58 -4.27 5.74
N ALA A 202 34.36 -3.82 6.04
CA ALA A 202 33.97 -3.50 7.41
C ALA A 202 34.14 -4.71 8.35
N ARG A 203 34.61 -4.48 9.57
CA ARG A 203 34.80 -5.53 10.58
C ARG A 203 33.52 -6.34 10.85
N SER A 204 32.36 -5.69 10.82
CA SER A 204 31.04 -6.33 10.96
C SER A 204 30.74 -7.27 9.79
N THR A 205 31.13 -6.90 8.58
CA THR A 205 31.02 -7.76 7.39
C THR A 205 31.95 -8.95 7.49
N ILE A 206 33.20 -8.78 7.92
CA ILE A 206 34.15 -9.89 8.17
C ILE A 206 33.61 -10.85 9.23
N GLN A 207 33.03 -10.33 10.31
CA GLN A 207 32.35 -11.14 11.32
C GLN A 207 31.16 -11.92 10.73
N SER A 208 30.39 -11.29 9.83
CA SER A 208 29.30 -11.94 9.12
C SER A 208 29.78 -13.03 8.15
N ILE A 209 30.88 -12.81 7.44
CA ILE A 209 31.49 -13.80 6.53
C ILE A 209 31.91 -15.04 7.34
N GLU A 210 32.63 -14.87 8.43
CA GLU A 210 33.06 -15.97 9.31
C GLU A 210 31.87 -16.73 9.92
N ALA A 211 30.84 -16.00 10.39
CA ALA A 211 29.64 -16.62 10.95
C ALA A 211 28.85 -17.45 9.91
N ASN A 212 29.00 -17.17 8.62
CA ASN A 212 28.35 -17.88 7.53
C ASN A 212 29.35 -18.68 6.67
N ARG A 213 30.49 -19.10 7.24
CA ARG A 213 31.60 -19.75 6.51
C ARG A 213 31.15 -20.95 5.65
N GLU A 214 30.14 -21.69 6.08
CA GLU A 214 29.62 -22.87 5.39
C GLU A 214 29.15 -22.54 3.96
N LEU A 215 28.56 -21.36 3.75
CA LEU A 215 28.09 -20.91 2.43
C LEU A 215 29.24 -20.77 1.42
N TYR A 216 30.41 -20.34 1.89
CA TYR A 216 31.60 -20.09 1.07
C TYR A 216 32.41 -21.36 0.80
N VAL A 217 32.12 -22.46 1.49
CA VAL A 217 32.79 -23.76 1.32
C VAL A 217 32.00 -24.67 0.38
N GLU A 218 30.66 -24.61 0.40
CA GLU A 218 29.80 -25.46 -0.45
C GLU A 218 29.75 -25.04 -1.92
N THR A 219 30.02 -23.76 -2.23
CA THR A 219 29.91 -23.22 -3.60
C THR A 219 31.19 -23.40 -4.45
N SER A 220 32.25 -24.00 -3.90
CA SER A 220 33.51 -24.28 -4.60
C SER A 220 33.57 -25.66 -5.30
N LYS A 221 32.42 -26.25 -5.65
CA LYS A 221 32.33 -27.49 -6.44
C LYS A 221 31.61 -27.29 -7.76
#